data_AF-Q8YAI3-F1
#
_entry.id   AF-Q8YAI3-F1
#
_cell.length_a   1.000
_cell.length_b   1.000
_cell.length_c   1.000
_cell.angle_alpha   90.00
_cell.angle_beta   90.00
_cell.angle_gamma   90.00
#
_symmetry.space_group_name_H-M   'P 1'
#
loop_
_entity.id
_entity.type
_entity.pdbx_description
1 polymer ?
#
loop_
_entity_poly.entity_id
_entity_poly.type
_entity_poly.pdbx_seq_one_letter_code
_entity_poly.pdbx_strand_id
1 'polypeptide(L)' 'MKYLENCDADNLYWISEIFEDISANLKSQKFIDYLRKLDKKFPELEMTQDIDIAESYF' A
#
# COMPACT_ATOMS: atom_id res chain seq x y z
N MET A 1 7.00 7.23 -5.77
CA MET A 1 6.02 6.24 -6.27
C MET A 1 6.55 5.41 -7.44
N LYS A 2 7.19 5.99 -8.46
CA LYS A 2 7.83 5.23 -9.57
C LYS A 2 8.62 3.96 -9.18
N TYR A 3 9.23 3.91 -8.00
CA TYR A 3 9.90 2.73 -7.48
C TYR A 3 8.93 1.55 -7.24
N LEU A 4 7.84 1.77 -6.49
CA LEU A 4 6.85 0.73 -6.18
C LEU A 4 6.10 0.25 -7.43
N GLU A 5 5.94 1.11 -8.42
CA GLU A 5 5.33 0.77 -9.72
C GLU A 5 6.18 -0.22 -10.54
N ASN A 6 7.51 -0.20 -10.39
CA ASN A 6 8.45 -1.04 -11.14
C ASN A 6 9.08 -2.13 -10.25
N CYS A 7 8.62 -2.26 -9.02
CA CYS A 7 9.07 -3.29 -8.09
C CYS A 7 8.52 -4.64 -8.53
N ASP A 8 9.31 -5.70 -8.37
CA ASP A 8 8.80 -7.07 -8.50
C ASP A 8 7.87 -7.41 -7.31
N ALA A 9 7.05 -8.45 -7.50
CA ALA A 9 6.06 -8.84 -6.51
C ALA A 9 6.69 -9.26 -5.17
N ASP A 10 7.86 -9.92 -5.20
CA ASP A 10 8.55 -10.38 -3.99
C ASP A 10 9.02 -9.22 -3.13
N ASN A 11 9.67 -8.22 -3.72
CA ASN A 11 10.09 -7.02 -2.99
C ASN A 11 8.88 -6.20 -2.54
N LEU A 12 7.83 -6.14 -3.36
CA LEU A 12 6.62 -5.41 -2.99
C LEU A 12 5.89 -6.07 -1.82
N TYR A 13 5.87 -7.41 -1.74
CA TYR A 13 5.34 -8.18 -0.62
C TYR A 13 6.03 -7.81 0.70
N TRP A 14 7.37 -7.78 0.71
CA TRP A 14 8.11 -7.37 1.91
C TRP A 14 7.85 -5.92 2.31
N ILE A 15 7.69 -5.03 1.33
CA ILE A 15 7.43 -3.61 1.60
C ILE A 15 5.97 -3.41 2.05
N SER A 16 5.02 -4.22 1.59
CA SER A 16 3.61 -4.04 1.93
C SER A 16 3.31 -4.26 3.42
N GLU A 17 4.11 -5.08 4.10
CA GLU A 17 4.00 -5.32 5.55
C GLU A 17 4.10 -4.03 6.40
N ILE A 18 4.71 -2.96 5.88
CA ILE A 18 4.85 -1.69 6.58
C ILE A 18 3.95 -0.57 6.03
N PHE A 19 3.07 -0.86 5.07
CA PHE A 19 2.22 0.17 4.46
C PHE A 19 1.18 0.75 5.42
N GLU A 20 0.66 -0.04 6.35
CA GLU A 20 -0.25 0.45 7.39
C GLU A 20 0.47 1.48 8.28
N ASP A 21 1.64 1.15 8.80
CA ASP A 21 2.46 2.03 9.63
C ASP A 21 2.85 3.33 8.90
N ILE A 22 3.29 3.21 7.64
CA ILE A 22 3.60 4.38 6.82
C ILE A 22 2.35 5.25 6.66
N SER A 23 1.19 4.65 6.41
CA SER A 23 -0.06 5.40 6.22
C SER A 23 -0.49 6.11 7.51
N ALA A 24 -0.38 5.45 8.65
CA ALA A 24 -0.69 6.00 9.97
C ALA A 24 0.17 7.22 10.31
N ASN A 25 1.44 7.21 9.90
CA ASN A 25 2.38 8.31 10.14
C ASN A 25 2.28 9.43 9.09
N LEU A 26 2.25 9.06 7.81
CA LEU A 26 2.25 10.00 6.69
C LEU A 26 0.94 10.79 6.62
N LYS A 27 -0.17 10.15 7.01
CA LYS A 27 -1.53 10.69 6.93
C LYS A 27 -1.79 11.41 5.60
N SER A 28 -1.57 10.72 4.47
CA SER A 28 -1.82 11.24 3.13
C SER A 28 -2.83 10.42 2.34
N GLN A 29 -3.98 11.02 2.01
CA GLN A 29 -4.98 10.40 1.11
C GLN A 29 -4.37 10.01 -0.24
N LYS A 30 -3.44 10.82 -0.77
CA LYS A 30 -2.74 10.52 -2.03
C LYS A 30 -1.91 9.24 -1.96
N PHE A 31 -1.41 8.89 -0.76
CA PHE A 31 -0.71 7.64 -0.54
C PHE A 31 -1.69 6.46 -0.51
N ILE A 32 -2.80 6.58 0.22
CA ILE A 32 -3.88 5.58 0.25
C ILE A 32 -4.39 5.28 -1.18
N ASP A 33 -4.72 6.33 -1.95
CA ASP A 33 -5.19 6.20 -3.34
C ASP A 33 -4.17 5.46 -4.24
N TYR A 34 -2.89 5.58 -3.92
CA TYR A 34 -1.82 4.89 -4.63
C TYR A 34 -1.69 3.43 -4.21
N LEU A 35 -1.83 3.12 -2.91
CA LEU A 35 -1.89 1.74 -2.43
C LEU A 35 -3.05 0.99 -3.08
N ARG A 36 -4.22 1.61 -3.23
CA ARG A 36 -5.36 1.03 -3.96
C ARG A 36 -5.05 0.70 -5.42
N LYS A 37 -4.16 1.46 -6.06
CA LYS A 37 -3.71 1.16 -7.44
C LYS A 37 -2.74 -0.01 -7.46
N LEU A 38 -1.86 -0.12 -6.45
CA LEU A 38 -0.96 -1.26 -6.30
C LEU A 38 -1.72 -2.55 -5.99
N ASP A 39 -2.71 -2.49 -5.10
CA ASP A 39 -3.58 -3.62 -4.73
C ASP A 39 -4.29 -4.21 -5.96
N LYS A 40 -4.80 -3.35 -6.84
CA LYS A 40 -5.38 -3.79 -8.13
C LYS A 40 -4.36 -4.39 -9.10
N LYS A 41 -3.09 -3.98 -9.00
CA LYS A 41 -2.01 -4.45 -9.89
C LYS A 41 -1.44 -5.79 -9.42
N PHE A 42 -1.42 -6.01 -8.11
CA PHE A 42 -0.85 -7.18 -7.45
C PHE A 42 -1.87 -7.75 -6.45
N PRO A 43 -3.01 -8.28 -6.91
CA PRO A 43 -4.06 -8.81 -6.04
C PRO A 43 -3.59 -9.99 -5.17
N GLU A 44 -2.51 -10.67 -5.56
CA GLU A 44 -1.87 -11.75 -4.80
C GLU A 44 -1.23 -11.30 -3.48
N LEU A 45 -1.02 -10.00 -3.29
CA LEU A 45 -0.45 -9.45 -2.06
C LEU A 45 -1.48 -9.22 -0.96
N GLU A 46 -2.78 -9.38 -1.27
CA GLU A 46 -3.89 -9.31 -0.31
C GLU A 46 -3.90 -8.06 0.61
N MET A 47 -3.40 -6.92 0.11
CA MET A 47 -3.20 -5.68 0.89
C MET A 47 -4.51 -4.93 1.19
N THR A 48 -5.65 -5.37 0.66
CA THR A 48 -6.93 -4.66 0.78
C THR A 48 -7.28 -4.32 2.23
N GLN A 49 -7.12 -5.28 3.16
CA GLN A 49 -7.45 -5.09 4.57
C GLN A 49 -6.53 -4.05 5.23
N ASP A 50 -5.23 -4.07 4.95
CA ASP A 50 -4.27 -3.12 5.51
C ASP A 50 -4.56 -1.70 5.01
N ILE A 51 -4.95 -1.57 3.74
CA ILE A 51 -5.35 -0.29 3.16
C ILE A 51 -6.67 0.20 3.78
N ASP A 52 -7.65 -0.67 4.01
CA ASP A 52 -8.91 -0.33 4.66
C ASP A 52 -8.66 0.22 6.09
N ILE A 53 -7.78 -0.44 6.86
CA ILE A 53 -7.37 0.01 8.18
C ILE A 53 -6.68 1.37 8.10
N ALA A 54 -5.72 1.51 7.18
CA ALA A 54 -5.00 2.75 6.96
C ALA A 54 -5.93 3.93 6.58
N GLU A 55 -6.98 3.67 5.81
CA GLU A 55 -7.97 4.66 5.38
C GLU A 55 -8.89 5.08 6.54
N SER A 56 -9.08 4.22 7.54
CA SER A 56 -9.85 4.53 8.76
C SER A 56 -9.16 5.50 9.73
N TYR A 57 -7.87 5.79 9.53
CA TYR A 57 -7.10 6.74 10.34
C TYR A 57 -7.40 8.22 10.02
N PHE A 58 -8.34 8.49 9.12
CA PHE A 58 -8.74 9.80 8.61
C PHE A 58 -10.24 10.04 8.78
#